data_AF-A0A420ZC33-F1
#
_entry.id   AF-A0A420ZC33-F1
#
_cell.length_a   1.000
_cell.length_b   1.000
_cell.length_c   1.000
_cell.angle_alpha   90.00
_cell.angle_beta   90.00
_cell.angle_gamma   90.00
#
_symmetry.space_group_name_H-M   'P 1'
#
loop_
_entity.id
_entity.type
_entity.pdbx_description
1 polymer ?
#
loop_
_entity_poly.entity_id
_entity_poly.type
_entity_poly.pdbx_seq_one_letter_code
_entity_poly.pdbx_strand_id
1 'polypeptide(L)'
;MCKKTIKRIPLVRTRGKGLPALWEQGGGYRNTGFATIVAGREGERLRPFYVRGRGHLANGEHALLPVNPGYVVVEADHHREDFRIQVWEVLAIDGDEATLGLVAEFDEGEWDHPLPEKYMAAVEAAREKATCYHCRSPHFVAPE
;
A
#
# COMPACT_ATOMS: atom_id res chain seq x y z
N MET A 1 -12.56 -4.98 -24.75
CA MET A 1 -11.93 -5.57 -23.55
C MET A 1 -10.66 -4.78 -23.26
N CYS A 2 -10.70 -3.82 -22.32
CA CYS A 2 -9.46 -3.24 -21.81
C CYS A 2 -8.64 -4.34 -21.15
N LYS A 3 -7.38 -4.48 -21.53
CA LYS A 3 -6.45 -5.37 -20.84
C LYS A 3 -6.33 -4.85 -19.41
N LYS A 4 -6.88 -5.56 -18.43
CA LYS A 4 -6.62 -5.25 -17.02
C LYS A 4 -5.15 -5.56 -16.77
N THR A 5 -4.37 -4.55 -16.39
CA THR A 5 -2.99 -4.76 -15.92
C THR A 5 -3.07 -5.60 -14.63
N ILE A 6 -2.36 -6.72 -14.63
CA ILE A 6 -2.34 -7.68 -13.51
C ILE A 6 -0.90 -7.88 -13.07
N LYS A 7 -0.69 -7.98 -11.76
CA LYS A 7 0.60 -8.40 -11.19
C LYS A 7 0.40 -9.38 -10.04
N ARG A 8 1.44 -10.18 -9.75
CA ARG A 8 1.49 -11.03 -8.56
C ARG A 8 2.50 -10.49 -7.58
N ILE A 9 2.15 -10.50 -6.29
CA ILE A 9 3.04 -10.10 -5.21
C ILE A 9 3.10 -11.19 -4.14
N PRO A 10 4.24 -11.38 -3.47
CA PRO A 10 4.33 -12.26 -2.32
C PRO A 10 3.58 -11.65 -1.12
N LEU A 11 3.00 -12.51 -0.31
CA LEU A 11 2.37 -12.20 0.97
C LEU A 11 3.18 -12.78 2.12
N VAL A 12 3.10 -12.12 3.26
CA VAL A 12 3.63 -12.62 4.52
C VAL A 12 2.53 -13.40 5.24
N ARG A 13 2.92 -14.49 5.90
CA ARG A 13 2.04 -15.24 6.79
C ARG A 13 2.24 -14.83 8.24
N THR A 14 1.15 -14.52 8.92
CA THR A 14 1.21 -14.25 10.36
C THR A 14 1.66 -15.48 11.12
N ARG A 15 2.49 -15.28 12.16
CA ARG A 15 2.89 -16.37 13.05
C ARG A 15 1.65 -16.93 13.76
N GLY A 16 1.50 -18.25 13.76
CA GLY A 16 0.38 -18.94 14.39
C GLY A 16 -0.74 -19.27 13.42
N LYS A 17 -1.63 -18.32 13.12
CA LYS A 17 -2.82 -18.57 12.29
C LYS A 17 -2.55 -18.63 10.78
N GLY A 18 -1.36 -18.25 10.31
CA GLY A 18 -1.02 -18.29 8.89
C GLY A 18 -1.89 -17.36 8.04
N LEU A 19 -2.38 -16.26 8.62
CA LEU A 19 -3.24 -15.34 7.89
C LEU A 19 -2.42 -14.57 6.86
N PRO A 20 -2.95 -14.37 5.63
CA PRO A 20 -2.29 -13.57 4.60
C PRO A 20 -2.20 -12.10 5.05
N ALA A 21 -1.03 -11.52 4.85
CA ALA A 21 -0.74 -10.17 5.25
C ALA A 21 0.27 -9.49 4.34
N LEU A 22 0.24 -8.16 4.31
CA LEU A 22 1.19 -7.32 3.58
C LEU A 22 1.63 -6.18 4.48
N TRP A 23 2.88 -5.74 4.30
CA TRP A 23 3.43 -4.64 5.07
C TRP A 23 3.03 -3.30 4.46
N GLU A 24 2.52 -2.41 5.31
CA GLU A 24 2.68 -0.98 5.08
C GLU A 24 4.16 -0.64 5.29
N GLN A 25 4.78 -0.02 4.28
CA GLN A 25 6.22 0.21 4.28
C GLN A 25 6.62 1.42 3.45
N GLY A 26 7.90 1.76 3.51
CA GLY A 26 8.48 2.85 2.76
C GLY A 26 8.56 4.14 3.57
N GLY A 27 8.99 5.18 2.87
CA GLY A 27 9.28 6.49 3.39
C GLY A 27 10.07 7.33 2.37
N GLY A 28 10.36 8.55 2.77
CA GLY A 28 11.11 9.51 1.96
C GLY A 28 12.61 9.47 2.19
N TYR A 29 13.31 9.81 1.13
CA TYR A 29 14.70 10.25 1.10
C TYR A 29 14.73 11.74 0.72
N ARG A 30 15.91 12.27 0.40
CA ARG A 30 16.06 13.71 0.10
C ARG A 30 15.25 14.16 -1.13
N ASN A 31 15.25 13.35 -2.19
CA ASN A 31 14.63 13.70 -3.48
C ASN A 31 13.76 12.56 -4.03
N THR A 32 13.67 11.45 -3.33
CA THR A 32 12.94 10.27 -3.78
C THR A 32 12.19 9.70 -2.61
N GLY A 33 11.19 8.87 -2.88
CA GLY A 33 10.43 8.21 -1.85
C GLY A 33 9.59 7.11 -2.46
N PHE A 34 9.27 6.13 -1.65
CA PHE A 34 8.32 5.10 -2.01
C PHE A 34 7.45 4.77 -0.80
N ALA A 35 6.24 4.30 -1.04
CA ALA A 35 5.34 3.84 0.00
C ALA A 35 4.43 2.73 -0.52
N THR A 36 4.13 1.78 0.36
CA THR A 36 3.04 0.83 0.16
C THR A 36 2.04 1.02 1.30
N ILE A 37 0.77 1.24 0.95
CA ILE A 37 -0.36 1.31 1.88
C ILE A 37 -1.32 0.15 1.58
N VAL A 38 -1.91 -0.43 2.63
CA VAL A 38 -2.95 -1.44 2.53
C VAL A 38 -4.23 -0.90 3.15
N ALA A 39 -5.32 -0.95 2.40
CA ALA A 39 -6.64 -0.48 2.82
C ALA A 39 -7.68 -1.58 2.62
N GLY A 40 -8.81 -1.46 3.34
CA GLY A 40 -9.94 -2.33 3.14
C GLY A 40 -10.66 -2.09 1.81
N ARG A 41 -11.76 -2.81 1.59
CA ARG A 41 -12.50 -2.78 0.31
C ARG A 41 -13.13 -1.41 0.03
N GLU A 42 -13.50 -0.70 1.08
CA GLU A 42 -14.06 0.64 1.01
C GLU A 42 -13.01 1.74 1.21
N GLY A 43 -11.72 1.40 1.09
CA GLY A 43 -10.62 2.34 1.28
C GLY A 43 -10.37 2.72 2.75
N GLU A 44 -11.00 2.00 3.68
CA GLU A 44 -10.88 2.22 5.11
C GLU A 44 -9.55 1.74 5.68
N ARG A 45 -9.15 2.34 6.81
CA ARG A 45 -7.98 1.90 7.58
C ARG A 45 -8.23 0.52 8.18
N LEU A 46 -7.23 -0.34 8.15
CA LEU A 46 -7.30 -1.68 8.73
C LEU A 46 -6.63 -1.71 10.10
N ARG A 47 -7.13 -2.60 10.98
CA ARG A 47 -6.43 -2.94 12.23
C ARG A 47 -5.21 -3.80 11.87
N PRO A 48 -3.98 -3.37 12.22
CA PRO A 48 -2.79 -4.15 11.92
C PRO A 48 -2.70 -5.38 12.82
N PHE A 49 -2.14 -6.47 12.30
CA PHE A 49 -1.73 -7.61 13.12
C PHE A 49 -0.54 -7.27 14.01
N TYR A 50 0.33 -6.38 13.54
CA TYR A 50 1.55 -6.02 14.23
C TYR A 50 2.06 -4.66 13.73
N VAL A 51 2.57 -3.83 14.64
CA VAL A 51 3.26 -2.58 14.33
C VAL A 51 4.68 -2.66 14.89
N ARG A 52 5.68 -2.40 14.06
CA ARG A 52 7.08 -2.39 14.49
C ARG A 52 7.37 -1.15 15.32
N GLY A 53 7.83 -1.37 16.54
CA GLY A 53 8.27 -0.31 17.46
C GLY A 53 9.78 -0.29 17.74
N ARG A 54 10.57 -1.23 17.19
CA ARG A 54 12.00 -1.38 17.49
C ARG A 54 12.80 -1.78 16.25
N GLY A 55 14.10 -1.49 16.24
CA GLY A 55 15.04 -1.81 15.15
C GLY A 55 15.27 -0.66 14.18
N HIS A 56 15.91 -0.97 13.03
CA HIS A 56 16.05 -0.03 11.92
C HIS A 56 14.69 0.10 11.22
N LEU A 57 13.96 1.17 11.54
CA LEU A 57 12.62 1.42 11.01
C LEU A 57 12.62 2.35 9.79
N ALA A 58 13.71 3.09 9.55
CA ALA A 58 13.78 4.09 8.51
C ALA A 58 13.40 3.51 7.13
N ASN A 59 12.27 3.98 6.59
CA ASN A 59 11.68 3.60 5.30
C ASN A 59 11.38 2.10 5.16
N GLY A 60 11.34 1.36 6.27
CA GLY A 60 11.17 -0.09 6.29
C GLY A 60 9.71 -0.52 6.41
N GLU A 61 9.52 -1.78 6.77
CA GLU A 61 8.19 -2.33 7.08
C GLU A 61 7.72 -1.81 8.44
N HIS A 62 6.54 -1.19 8.49
CA HIS A 62 6.04 -0.49 9.66
C HIS A 62 4.86 -1.19 10.32
N ALA A 63 3.86 -1.58 9.54
CA ALA A 63 2.67 -2.27 10.05
C ALA A 63 2.33 -3.45 9.15
N LEU A 64 2.02 -4.61 9.75
CA LEU A 64 1.61 -5.81 9.04
C LEU A 64 0.08 -5.86 9.04
N LEU A 65 -0.54 -5.69 7.87
CA LEU A 65 -1.98 -5.59 7.72
C LEU A 65 -2.59 -6.85 7.11
N PRO A 66 -3.83 -7.21 7.46
CA PRO A 66 -4.55 -8.30 6.81
C PRO A 66 -4.79 -7.99 5.32
N VAL A 67 -4.75 -9.04 4.50
CA VAL A 67 -5.04 -8.95 3.06
C VAL A 67 -6.12 -9.95 2.70
N ASN A 68 -7.21 -9.49 2.07
CA ASN A 68 -8.30 -10.33 1.59
C ASN A 68 -8.70 -9.91 0.16
N PRO A 69 -9.34 -10.79 -0.63
CA PRO A 69 -9.91 -10.40 -1.92
C PRO A 69 -10.88 -9.20 -1.81
N GLY A 70 -10.69 -8.24 -2.71
CA GLY A 70 -11.36 -6.94 -2.76
C GLY A 70 -10.71 -5.85 -1.91
N TYR A 71 -9.63 -6.13 -1.16
CA TYR A 71 -8.87 -5.09 -0.46
C TYR A 71 -8.01 -4.31 -1.47
N VAL A 72 -7.52 -3.15 -1.03
CA VAL A 72 -6.74 -2.25 -1.90
C VAL A 72 -5.31 -2.11 -1.42
N VAL A 73 -4.38 -2.14 -2.36
CA VAL A 73 -2.97 -1.83 -2.15
C VAL A 73 -2.64 -0.59 -2.96
N VAL A 74 -2.12 0.45 -2.31
CA VAL A 74 -1.66 1.66 -2.97
C VAL A 74 -0.14 1.70 -2.90
N GLU A 75 0.48 1.86 -4.06
CA GLU A 75 1.92 2.10 -4.17
C GLU A 75 2.13 3.52 -4.68
N ALA A 76 2.98 4.26 -4.01
CA ALA A 76 3.38 5.60 -4.44
C ALA A 76 4.90 5.66 -4.50
N ASP A 77 5.42 6.11 -5.63
CA ASP A 77 6.83 6.39 -5.85
C ASP A 77 6.95 7.83 -6.34
N HIS A 78 8.03 8.51 -5.97
CA HIS A 78 8.29 9.83 -6.52
C HIS A 78 9.76 10.14 -6.70
N HIS A 79 10.02 11.10 -7.58
CA HIS A 79 11.28 11.82 -7.66
C HIS A 79 10.99 13.32 -7.69
N ARG A 80 11.44 14.05 -6.66
CA ARG A 80 11.16 15.47 -6.44
C ARG A 80 9.66 15.80 -6.47
N GLU A 81 8.87 14.97 -5.78
CA GLU A 81 7.41 15.07 -5.69
C GLU A 81 6.67 14.95 -7.02
N ASP A 82 7.37 14.56 -8.09
CA ASP A 82 6.74 14.02 -9.29
C ASP A 82 6.35 12.57 -9.01
N PHE A 83 5.06 12.34 -8.79
CA PHE A 83 4.52 11.09 -8.28
C PHE A 83 4.06 10.17 -9.41
N ARG A 84 4.43 8.90 -9.27
CA ARG A 84 3.71 7.79 -9.86
C ARG A 84 2.96 7.04 -8.77
N ILE A 85 1.65 6.87 -8.92
CA ILE A 85 0.82 6.18 -7.91
C ILE A 85 0.00 5.10 -8.60
N GLN A 86 0.03 3.89 -8.06
CA GLN A 86 -0.75 2.78 -8.57
C GLN A 86 -1.69 2.28 -7.48
N VAL A 87 -2.98 2.27 -7.79
CA VAL A 87 -4.03 1.72 -6.92
C VAL A 87 -4.39 0.35 -7.46
N TRP A 88 -4.27 -0.67 -6.61
CA TRP A 88 -4.47 -2.06 -6.97
C TRP A 88 -5.56 -2.70 -6.12
N GLU A 89 -6.42 -3.52 -6.72
CA GLU A 89 -7.37 -4.37 -6.01
C GLU A 89 -6.82 -5.79 -5.93
N VAL A 90 -6.92 -6.40 -4.74
CA VAL A 90 -6.61 -7.82 -4.53
C VAL A 90 -7.70 -8.68 -5.15
N LEU A 91 -7.42 -9.32 -6.27
CA LEU A 91 -8.41 -10.15 -6.98
C LEU A 91 -8.52 -11.56 -6.38
N ALA A 92 -7.37 -12.16 -6.05
CA ALA A 92 -7.28 -13.51 -5.53
C ALA A 92 -6.03 -13.68 -4.66
N ILE A 93 -6.06 -14.68 -3.77
CA ILE A 93 -4.93 -15.09 -2.94
C ILE A 93 -4.74 -16.59 -3.14
N ASP A 94 -3.56 -16.97 -3.63
CA ASP A 94 -3.21 -18.35 -3.98
C ASP A 94 -1.93 -18.72 -3.23
N GLY A 95 -2.07 -19.49 -2.14
CA GLY A 95 -0.95 -19.72 -1.25
C GLY A 95 -0.37 -18.39 -0.78
N ASP A 96 0.95 -18.25 -0.86
CA ASP A 96 1.69 -17.08 -0.36
C ASP A 96 1.79 -15.94 -1.38
N GLU A 97 0.95 -15.92 -2.41
CA GLU A 97 0.89 -14.85 -3.40
C GLU A 97 -0.52 -14.22 -3.48
N ALA A 98 -0.56 -12.92 -3.76
CA ALA A 98 -1.78 -12.22 -4.16
C ALA A 98 -1.71 -11.86 -5.64
N THR A 99 -2.81 -12.07 -6.36
CA THR A 99 -3.03 -11.52 -7.70
C THR A 99 -3.73 -10.18 -7.57
N LEU A 100 -3.11 -9.13 -8.09
CA LEU A 100 -3.61 -7.75 -8.05
C LEU A 100 -4.05 -7.30 -9.44
N GLY A 101 -5.15 -6.54 -9.51
CA GLY A 101 -5.62 -5.86 -10.70
C GLY A 101 -5.50 -4.35 -10.56
N LEU A 102 -4.95 -3.67 -11.56
CA LEU A 102 -4.83 -2.22 -11.55
C LEU A 102 -6.24 -1.59 -11.54
N VAL A 103 -6.49 -0.78 -10.53
CA VAL A 103 -7.71 0.00 -10.36
C VAL A 103 -7.57 1.36 -11.01
N ALA A 104 -6.42 2.03 -10.86
CA ALA A 104 -6.07 3.31 -11.50
C ALA A 104 -4.57 3.60 -11.32
N GLU A 105 -3.99 4.35 -12.23
CA GLU A 105 -2.62 4.84 -12.19
C GLU A 105 -2.60 6.37 -12.34
N PHE A 106 -1.85 7.04 -11.46
CA PHE A 106 -1.51 8.45 -11.57
C PHE A 106 -0.08 8.56 -12.05
N ASP A 107 0.15 9.28 -13.13
CA ASP A 107 1.47 9.58 -13.68
C ASP A 107 1.40 10.90 -14.47
N GLU A 108 2.53 11.60 -14.62
CA GLU A 108 2.60 12.88 -15.34
C GLU A 108 1.55 13.94 -14.93
N GLY A 109 1.08 13.89 -13.68
CA GLY A 109 0.12 14.84 -13.11
C GLY A 109 -1.37 14.50 -13.31
N GLU A 110 -1.69 13.35 -13.92
CA GLU A 110 -3.08 12.94 -14.17
C GLU A 110 -3.33 11.45 -13.89
N TRP A 111 -4.60 11.10 -13.68
CA TRP A 111 -5.04 9.71 -13.55
C TRP A 111 -5.41 9.14 -14.92
N ASP A 112 -5.04 7.90 -15.20
CA ASP A 112 -5.40 7.16 -16.41
C ASP A 112 -6.93 7.04 -16.61
N HIS A 113 -7.67 6.93 -15.51
CA HIS A 113 -9.13 7.07 -15.44
C HIS A 113 -9.55 7.50 -14.03
N PRO A 114 -10.82 7.91 -13.83
CA PRO A 114 -11.27 8.42 -12.53
C PRO A 114 -11.04 7.43 -11.38
N LEU A 115 -10.25 7.84 -10.40
CA LEU A 115 -10.06 7.09 -9.16
C LEU A 115 -11.34 7.15 -8.30
N PRO A 116 -11.87 6.02 -7.81
CA PRO A 116 -12.98 6.04 -6.86
C PRO A 116 -12.64 6.84 -5.59
N GLU A 117 -13.49 7.80 -5.21
CA GLU A 117 -13.26 8.73 -4.10
C GLU A 117 -12.94 8.01 -2.77
N LYS A 118 -13.52 6.83 -2.57
CA LYS A 118 -13.28 6.00 -1.39
C LYS A 118 -11.81 5.64 -1.16
N TYR A 119 -10.99 5.60 -2.22
CA TYR A 119 -9.57 5.29 -2.13
C TYR A 119 -8.68 6.51 -1.90
N MET A 120 -9.25 7.72 -1.93
CA MET A 120 -8.49 8.97 -1.80
C MET A 120 -7.71 9.05 -0.49
N ALA A 121 -8.32 8.65 0.63
CA ALA A 121 -7.66 8.69 1.93
C ALA A 121 -6.41 7.79 1.97
N ALA A 122 -6.45 6.62 1.33
CA ALA A 122 -5.31 5.71 1.24
C ALA A 122 -4.22 6.25 0.31
N VAL A 123 -4.61 6.90 -0.79
CA VAL A 123 -3.68 7.56 -1.73
C VAL A 123 -2.94 8.72 -1.08
N GLU A 124 -3.65 9.60 -0.38
CA GLU A 124 -3.00 10.72 0.33
C GLU A 124 -2.06 10.20 1.42
N ALA A 125 -2.45 9.16 2.16
CA ALA A 125 -1.55 8.53 3.12
C ALA A 125 -0.29 7.92 2.45
N ALA A 126 -0.41 7.37 1.24
CA ALA A 126 0.74 6.87 0.48
C ALA A 126 1.66 8.01 0.05
N ARG A 127 1.12 9.14 -0.42
CA ARG A 127 1.88 10.36 -0.74
C ARG A 127 2.63 10.90 0.47
N GLU A 128 1.92 11.10 1.58
CA GLU A 128 2.48 11.55 2.85
C GLU A 128 3.56 10.61 3.36
N LYS A 129 3.36 9.30 3.22
CA LYS A 129 4.35 8.32 3.63
C LYS A 129 5.58 8.40 2.74
N ALA A 130 5.42 8.42 1.43
CA ALA A 130 6.53 8.48 0.49
C ALA A 130 7.37 9.75 0.67
N THR A 131 6.80 10.85 1.15
CA THR A 131 7.55 12.09 1.46
C THR A 131 8.04 12.18 2.91
N CYS A 132 7.64 11.25 3.78
CA CYS A 132 8.05 11.22 5.18
C CYS A 132 9.52 10.81 5.31
N TYR A 133 10.42 11.79 5.44
CA TYR A 133 11.87 11.56 5.46
C TYR A 133 12.29 10.60 6.58
N HIS A 134 12.99 9.52 6.19
CA HIS A 134 13.39 8.45 7.11
C HIS A 134 12.21 7.95 7.97
N CYS A 135 11.04 7.75 7.36
CA CYS A 135 9.80 7.34 8.03
C CYS A 135 10.05 6.16 8.98
N ARG A 136 9.47 6.19 10.18
CA ARG A 136 9.66 5.16 11.23
C ARG A 136 8.34 4.62 11.79
N SER A 137 7.21 4.97 11.19
CA SER A 137 5.87 4.70 11.71
C SER A 137 4.89 4.40 10.58
N PRO A 138 3.78 3.70 10.87
CA PRO A 138 2.70 3.57 9.91
C PRO A 138 1.96 4.91 9.71
N HIS A 139 1.34 5.07 8.54
CA HIS A 139 0.56 6.24 8.14
C HIS A 139 -0.94 5.92 7.99
N PHE A 140 -1.30 4.65 7.69
CA PHE A 140 -2.68 4.29 7.35
C PHE A 140 -3.19 3.05 8.09
N VAL A 141 -3.18 3.12 9.43
CA VAL A 141 -3.69 2.07 10.31
C VAL A 141 -4.82 2.59 11.20
N ALA A 142 -5.78 1.71 11.51
CA ALA A 142 -6.82 2.01 12.48
C ALA A 142 -6.23 1.96 13.91
N PRO A 143 -6.68 2.83 14.83
CA PRO A 143 -6.31 2.74 16.24
C PRO A 143 -6.83 1.43 16.87
N GLU A 144 -6.23 1.03 17.99
CA GLU A 144 -6.56 -0.23 18.71
C GLU A 144 -7.94 -0.27 19.36
#